data_AF-A0A175WBL4-F1
#
_entry.id   AF-A0A175WBL4-F1
#
_cell.length_a   1.000
_cell.length_b   1.000
_cell.length_c   1.000
_cell.angle_alpha   90.00
_cell.angle_beta   90.00
_cell.angle_gamma   90.00
#
_symmetry.space_group_name_H-M   'P 1'
#
loop_
_entity.id
_entity.type
_entity.pdbx_description
1 polymer ?
#
loop_
_entity_poly.entity_id
_entity_poly.type
_entity_poly.pdbx_seq_one_letter_code
_entity_poly.pdbx_strand_id
1 'polypeptide(L)'
;MHKPLMRIPYTDPFPPPPIIPPTARSLPGAVAALQEFLHTPPPRDLPPSTVVLTGAGLSVASGLADYRGTHGTYRVNKTYRPIYYHEFLSSHEARKRYWARSFLGWTTLNKASPNVAHYAIRDLGRLGLVSGVVTQNVDSFHARAHPQIPTLELHGYLRSTVCTSCWNEFPREGFQGELARLNPVWNTFLQEAIASGALQTEDPDERRARGIRVNPDGDVELPEAPYTTFRYPACPKCLNSPPYRTDGTKATVEVDNDGAWSPSGNAGILKPAVVMFGESIPDRVRRAAEDAIDGAGRLLVLATSLATYSAWRLVKRAKDRGMPIAIVNMGGVRGEEIFFADLDGDQAGGQGVRVEMSTESLLPALLSELRQSGFRDAATQPDAVSLDQKDAAVFKDMLS
;
A
#
# COMPACT_ATOMS: atom_id res chain seq x y z
N MET A 1 5.06 -34.68 7.70
CA MET A 1 3.85 -33.89 8.02
C MET A 1 3.97 -32.53 7.34
N HIS A 2 3.15 -32.22 6.34
CA HIS A 2 3.07 -30.84 5.84
C HIS A 2 2.52 -29.97 6.98
N LYS A 3 3.25 -28.92 7.38
CA LYS A 3 2.68 -27.90 8.27
C LYS A 3 1.35 -27.44 7.67
N PRO A 4 0.27 -27.32 8.45
CA PRO A 4 -1.00 -26.83 7.93
C PRO A 4 -0.75 -25.47 7.28
N LEU A 5 -1.14 -25.36 6.01
CA LEU A 5 -0.94 -24.15 5.22
C LEU A 5 -1.67 -23.00 5.93
N MET A 6 -0.96 -21.89 6.17
CA MET A 6 -1.53 -20.71 6.80
C MET A 6 -2.74 -20.24 5.95
N ARG A 7 -3.95 -20.34 6.51
CA ARG A 7 -5.18 -19.89 5.86
C ARG A 7 -5.10 -18.38 5.68
N ILE A 8 -5.37 -17.90 4.48
CA ILE A 8 -5.45 -16.46 4.23
C ILE A 8 -6.71 -15.95 4.94
N PRO A 9 -6.58 -15.04 5.92
CA PRO A 9 -7.74 -14.58 6.68
C PRO A 9 -8.55 -13.57 5.85
N TYR A 10 -9.85 -13.52 6.13
CA TYR A 10 -10.79 -12.54 5.56
C TYR A 10 -10.89 -12.57 4.03
N THR A 11 -11.06 -13.74 3.43
CA THR A 11 -11.34 -13.89 1.98
C THR A 11 -12.80 -13.60 1.63
N ASP A 12 -13.73 -13.82 2.57
CA ASP A 12 -15.17 -13.58 2.38
C ASP A 12 -15.55 -12.10 2.61
N PRO A 13 -16.75 -11.65 2.17
CA PRO A 13 -17.19 -10.28 2.41
C PRO A 13 -17.32 -10.01 3.89
N PHE A 14 -16.88 -8.81 4.32
CA PHE A 14 -17.24 -8.31 5.63
C PHE A 14 -18.73 -7.98 5.67
N PRO A 15 -19.35 -7.93 6.86
CA PRO A 15 -20.73 -7.49 7.01
C PRO A 15 -20.97 -6.13 6.36
N PRO A 16 -22.19 -5.84 5.87
CA PRO A 16 -22.54 -4.51 5.37
C PRO A 16 -22.25 -3.44 6.44
N PRO A 17 -21.65 -2.31 6.08
CA PRO A 17 -21.26 -1.31 7.06
C PRO A 17 -22.46 -0.52 7.60
N PRO A 18 -22.41 -0.04 8.86
CA PRO A 18 -23.32 1.00 9.30
C PRO A 18 -22.99 2.29 8.54
N ILE A 19 -23.99 3.12 8.20
CA ILE A 19 -23.75 4.44 7.60
C ILE A 19 -23.97 5.49 8.67
N ILE A 20 -22.93 6.29 8.93
CA ILE A 20 -22.85 7.19 10.09
C ILE A 20 -22.39 8.58 9.62
N PRO A 21 -23.19 9.64 9.86
CA PRO A 21 -24.60 9.59 10.26
C PRO A 21 -25.47 8.92 9.16
N PRO A 22 -26.72 8.51 9.44
CA PRO A 22 -27.60 7.91 8.44
C PRO A 22 -27.83 8.77 7.18
N THR A 23 -27.68 10.09 7.29
CA THR A 23 -27.74 11.05 6.18
C THR A 23 -26.60 10.89 5.17
N ALA A 24 -25.47 10.28 5.59
CA ALA A 24 -24.29 10.06 4.76
C ALA A 24 -24.45 8.97 3.68
N ARG A 25 -25.68 8.49 3.44
CA ARG A 25 -26.05 7.58 2.35
C ARG A 25 -26.12 8.26 0.98
N SER A 26 -26.27 9.59 0.95
CA SER A 26 -26.24 10.38 -0.29
C SER A 26 -24.91 11.13 -0.41
N LEU A 27 -24.46 11.42 -1.63
CA LEU A 27 -23.22 12.16 -1.84
C LEU A 27 -23.22 13.51 -1.09
N PRO A 28 -24.26 14.36 -1.16
CA PRO A 28 -24.30 15.60 -0.37
C PRO A 28 -24.24 15.35 1.14
N GLY A 29 -24.93 14.32 1.66
CA GLY A 29 -24.91 14.00 3.08
C GLY A 29 -23.55 13.47 3.55
N ALA A 30 -22.86 12.68 2.72
CA ALA A 30 -21.52 12.20 3.00
C ALA A 30 -20.49 13.35 3.00
N VAL A 31 -20.63 14.29 2.06
CA VAL A 31 -19.82 15.51 2.04
C VAL A 31 -20.06 16.34 3.30
N ALA A 32 -21.32 16.61 3.66
CA ALA A 32 -21.65 17.37 4.86
C ALA A 32 -21.09 16.73 6.14
N ALA A 33 -21.21 15.40 6.29
CA ALA A 33 -20.66 14.68 7.43
C ALA A 33 -19.13 14.76 7.49
N LEU A 34 -18.44 14.67 6.35
CA LEU A 34 -16.98 14.81 6.30
C LEU A 34 -16.51 16.25 6.52
N GLN A 35 -17.28 17.25 6.08
CA GLN A 35 -17.02 18.64 6.44
C GLN A 35 -17.12 18.84 7.95
N GLU A 36 -18.20 18.34 8.56
CA GLU A 36 -18.38 18.39 10.02
C GLU A 36 -17.23 17.71 10.76
N PHE A 37 -16.81 16.52 10.30
CA PHE A 37 -15.66 15.80 10.85
C PHE A 37 -14.36 16.59 10.79
N LEU A 38 -14.10 17.26 9.66
CA LEU A 38 -12.87 18.03 9.46
C LEU A 38 -12.90 19.38 10.19
N HIS A 39 -14.09 19.98 10.38
CA HIS A 39 -14.27 21.25 11.07
C HIS A 39 -14.30 21.11 12.60
N THR A 40 -14.96 20.07 13.13
CA THR A 40 -15.15 19.87 14.57
C THR A 40 -13.80 19.67 15.24
N PRO A 41 -13.33 20.57 16.15
CA PRO A 41 -12.06 20.40 16.84
C PRO A 41 -12.00 19.03 17.54
N PRO A 42 -10.85 18.33 17.50
CA PRO A 42 -10.72 17.10 18.27
C PRO A 42 -10.73 17.42 19.78
N PRO A 43 -10.88 16.40 20.64
CA PRO A 43 -10.68 16.53 22.08
C PRO A 43 -9.43 17.36 22.44
N ARG A 44 -9.50 18.16 23.52
CA ARG A 44 -8.51 19.22 23.84
C ARG A 44 -7.09 18.71 24.09
N ASP A 45 -6.93 17.44 24.42
CA ASP A 45 -5.66 16.75 24.63
C ASP A 45 -5.06 16.16 23.35
N LEU A 46 -5.74 16.32 22.21
CA LEU A 46 -5.31 15.80 20.92
C LEU A 46 -4.90 16.92 19.93
N PRO A 47 -3.92 16.66 19.04
CA PRO A 47 -3.51 17.61 18.01
C PRO A 47 -4.65 17.98 17.04
N PRO A 48 -4.73 19.21 16.50
CA PRO A 48 -5.83 19.60 15.60
C PRO A 48 -5.78 18.94 14.21
N SER A 49 -4.71 18.22 13.89
CA SER A 49 -4.44 17.68 12.58
C SER A 49 -5.14 16.33 12.32
N THR A 50 -5.36 16.03 11.04
CA THR A 50 -5.83 14.73 10.58
C THR A 50 -4.67 13.93 9.98
N VAL A 51 -4.58 12.65 10.33
CA VAL A 51 -3.75 11.66 9.62
C VAL A 51 -4.64 10.78 8.75
N VAL A 52 -4.18 10.46 7.56
CA VAL A 52 -4.91 9.60 6.62
C VAL A 52 -4.32 8.19 6.63
N LEU A 53 -5.16 7.16 6.70
CA LEU A 53 -4.77 5.76 6.50
C LEU A 53 -5.38 5.22 5.21
N THR A 54 -4.56 4.77 4.25
CA THR A 54 -5.04 4.30 2.95
C THR A 54 -4.75 2.82 2.71
N GLY A 55 -5.46 2.23 1.75
CA GLY A 55 -5.14 0.90 1.22
C GLY A 55 -5.54 0.74 -0.24
N ALA A 56 -5.52 -0.51 -0.71
CA ALA A 56 -5.46 -0.83 -2.14
C ALA A 56 -6.64 -0.26 -2.95
N GLY A 57 -7.80 -0.08 -2.33
CA GLY A 57 -8.98 0.47 -2.97
C GLY A 57 -8.76 1.89 -3.51
N LEU A 58 -7.84 2.67 -2.92
CA LEU A 58 -7.56 4.04 -3.36
C LEU A 58 -6.93 4.08 -4.76
N SER A 59 -6.19 3.02 -5.13
CA SER A 59 -5.47 2.91 -6.41
C SER A 59 -6.25 2.14 -7.47
N VAL A 60 -7.49 1.70 -7.19
CA VAL A 60 -8.33 0.99 -8.17
C VAL A 60 -8.62 1.86 -9.40
N ALA A 61 -8.96 3.14 -9.18
CA ALA A 61 -9.15 4.11 -10.25
C ALA A 61 -7.86 4.48 -11.01
N SER A 62 -6.70 3.98 -10.57
CA SER A 62 -5.43 4.07 -11.30
C SER A 62 -5.15 2.84 -12.17
N GLY A 63 -6.12 1.92 -12.30
CA GLY A 63 -5.99 0.68 -13.04
C GLY A 63 -5.26 -0.44 -12.28
N LEU A 64 -5.02 -0.26 -10.97
CA LEU A 64 -4.40 -1.28 -10.12
C LEU A 64 -5.45 -2.16 -9.45
N ALA A 65 -5.13 -3.42 -9.17
CA ALA A 65 -6.03 -4.33 -8.50
C ALA A 65 -6.11 -4.05 -6.99
N ASP A 66 -7.25 -4.38 -6.37
CA ASP A 66 -7.36 -4.56 -4.92
C ASP A 66 -7.53 -6.05 -4.56
N TYR A 67 -7.50 -6.36 -3.26
CA TYR A 67 -7.65 -7.74 -2.78
C TYR A 67 -9.11 -8.15 -2.52
N ARG A 68 -9.97 -7.22 -2.11
CA ARG A 68 -11.22 -7.54 -1.38
C ARG A 68 -12.46 -6.76 -1.83
N GLY A 69 -12.29 -5.77 -2.72
CA GLY A 69 -13.40 -5.11 -3.39
C GLY A 69 -14.19 -6.09 -4.24
N THR A 70 -15.29 -5.65 -4.85
CA THR A 70 -16.22 -6.51 -5.59
C THR A 70 -15.54 -7.38 -6.66
N HIS A 71 -14.52 -6.83 -7.32
CA HIS A 71 -13.69 -7.52 -8.32
C HIS A 71 -12.27 -7.85 -7.84
N GLY A 72 -12.01 -7.73 -6.53
CA GLY A 72 -10.70 -7.95 -5.94
C GLY A 72 -10.23 -9.41 -6.01
N THR A 73 -8.92 -9.63 -5.90
CA THR A 73 -8.27 -10.94 -6.08
C THR A 73 -8.97 -12.07 -5.33
N TYR A 74 -9.34 -11.89 -4.06
CA TYR A 74 -9.98 -12.95 -3.26
C TYR A 74 -11.45 -13.21 -3.60
N ARG A 75 -12.11 -12.29 -4.33
CA ARG A 75 -13.47 -12.51 -4.86
C ARG A 75 -13.46 -13.34 -6.12
N VAL A 76 -12.58 -12.95 -7.05
CA VAL A 76 -12.55 -13.51 -8.42
C VAL A 76 -11.70 -14.76 -8.50
N ASN A 77 -10.67 -14.88 -7.67
CA ASN A 77 -9.83 -16.07 -7.56
C ASN A 77 -9.76 -16.55 -6.10
N LYS A 78 -10.76 -17.34 -5.70
CA LYS A 78 -10.85 -17.93 -4.35
C LYS A 78 -9.70 -18.91 -4.04
N THR A 79 -9.00 -19.40 -5.07
CA THR A 79 -7.85 -20.30 -4.93
C THR A 79 -6.51 -19.56 -4.89
N TYR A 80 -6.50 -18.23 -5.09
CA TYR A 80 -5.28 -17.43 -5.06
C TYR A 80 -4.54 -17.62 -3.73
N ARG A 81 -3.23 -17.88 -3.83
CA ARG A 81 -2.33 -17.98 -2.68
C ARG A 81 -1.06 -17.16 -2.92
N PRO A 82 -0.76 -16.18 -2.06
CA PRO A 82 0.48 -15.44 -2.15
C PRO A 82 1.66 -16.34 -1.73
N ILE A 83 2.85 -16.00 -2.21
CA ILE A 83 4.09 -16.62 -1.72
C ILE A 83 4.41 -15.95 -0.38
N TYR A 84 4.43 -16.75 0.69
CA TYR A 84 4.75 -16.25 2.03
C TYR A 84 6.26 -15.97 2.16
N TYR A 85 6.62 -15.08 3.07
CA TYR A 85 8.01 -14.70 3.34
C TYR A 85 8.93 -15.90 3.59
N HIS A 86 8.52 -16.81 4.48
CA HIS A 86 9.31 -18.00 4.80
C HIS A 86 9.47 -18.93 3.57
N GLU A 87 8.42 -19.04 2.74
CA GLU A 87 8.44 -19.83 1.51
C GLU A 87 9.40 -19.23 0.49
N PHE A 88 9.38 -17.90 0.33
CA PHE A 88 10.31 -17.16 -0.52
C PHE A 88 11.77 -17.36 -0.08
N LEU A 89 12.06 -17.27 1.23
CA LEU A 89 13.42 -17.46 1.73
C LEU A 89 13.89 -18.91 1.59
N SER A 90 13.05 -19.89 1.87
CA SER A 90 13.46 -21.30 1.93
C SER A 90 13.47 -22.02 0.58
N SER A 91 12.79 -21.50 -0.45
CA SER A 91 12.61 -22.22 -1.72
C SER A 91 13.08 -21.40 -2.92
N HIS A 92 14.11 -21.91 -3.61
CA HIS A 92 14.58 -21.34 -4.88
C HIS A 92 13.47 -21.31 -5.93
N GLU A 93 12.68 -22.38 -6.04
CA GLU A 93 11.55 -22.46 -6.98
C GLU A 93 10.44 -21.45 -6.63
N ALA A 94 10.19 -21.19 -5.35
CA ALA A 94 9.26 -20.13 -4.95
C ALA A 94 9.78 -18.75 -5.37
N ARG A 95 11.09 -18.48 -5.27
CA ARG A 95 11.68 -17.21 -5.74
C ARG A 95 11.61 -17.05 -7.25
N LYS A 96 11.88 -18.12 -8.02
CA LYS A 96 11.71 -18.11 -9.48
C LYS A 96 10.28 -17.77 -9.86
N ARG A 97 9.31 -18.46 -9.25
CA ARG A 97 7.88 -18.19 -9.45
C ARG A 97 7.50 -16.77 -9.07
N TYR A 98 7.95 -16.27 -7.92
CA TYR A 98 7.70 -14.89 -7.50
C TYR A 98 8.25 -13.89 -8.53
N TRP A 99 9.52 -14.01 -8.89
CA TRP A 99 10.16 -13.05 -9.78
C TRP A 99 9.63 -13.09 -11.21
N ALA A 100 9.24 -14.26 -11.72
CA ALA A 100 8.58 -14.38 -13.02
C ALA A 100 7.22 -13.64 -13.04
N ARG A 101 6.41 -13.85 -12.00
CA ARG A 101 5.12 -13.18 -11.83
C ARG A 101 5.29 -11.66 -11.66
N SER A 102 6.24 -11.26 -10.83
CA SER A 102 6.57 -9.84 -10.59
C SER A 102 7.17 -9.17 -11.82
N PHE A 103 7.97 -9.87 -12.62
CA PHE A 103 8.56 -9.35 -13.86
C PHE A 103 7.50 -8.85 -14.83
N LEU A 104 6.43 -9.62 -15.02
CA LEU A 104 5.34 -9.26 -15.92
C LEU A 104 4.41 -8.19 -15.33
N GLY A 105 4.05 -8.31 -14.04
CA GLY A 105 3.10 -7.39 -13.41
C GLY A 105 3.68 -6.01 -13.09
N TRP A 106 4.99 -5.93 -12.82
CA TRP A 106 5.64 -4.68 -12.44
C TRP A 106 5.55 -3.61 -13.53
N THR A 107 5.50 -3.99 -14.81
CA THR A 107 5.34 -3.02 -15.92
C THR A 107 4.02 -2.25 -15.84
N THR A 108 2.92 -2.90 -15.47
CA THR A 108 1.62 -2.23 -15.29
C THR A 108 1.68 -1.25 -14.12
N LEU A 109 2.24 -1.67 -12.99
CA LEU A 109 2.41 -0.79 -11.82
C LEU A 109 3.30 0.42 -12.13
N ASN A 110 4.42 0.21 -12.84
CA ASN A 110 5.36 1.28 -13.19
C ASN A 110 4.76 2.32 -14.14
N LYS A 111 3.85 1.91 -15.04
CA LYS A 111 3.14 2.82 -15.97
C LYS A 111 1.95 3.54 -15.32
N ALA A 112 1.37 2.96 -14.26
CA ALA A 112 0.24 3.54 -13.57
C ALA A 112 0.62 4.84 -12.84
N SER A 113 -0.39 5.68 -12.60
CA SER A 113 -0.20 7.01 -12.02
C SER A 113 -1.25 7.31 -10.95
N PRO A 114 -0.95 8.22 -10.01
CA PRO A 114 -1.93 8.64 -9.01
C PRO A 114 -3.20 9.19 -9.69
N ASN A 115 -4.35 8.90 -9.11
CA ASN A 115 -5.66 9.34 -9.59
C ASN A 115 -6.20 10.56 -8.81
N VAL A 116 -7.42 10.98 -9.14
CA VAL A 116 -8.08 12.15 -8.52
C VAL A 116 -8.20 12.06 -7.00
N ALA A 117 -8.35 10.86 -6.41
CA ALA A 117 -8.43 10.70 -4.96
C ALA A 117 -7.09 11.02 -4.28
N HIS A 118 -5.97 10.66 -4.90
CA HIS A 118 -4.63 11.01 -4.40
C HIS A 118 -4.40 12.52 -4.46
N TYR A 119 -4.77 13.16 -5.56
CA TYR A 119 -4.69 14.62 -5.68
C TYR A 119 -5.69 15.35 -4.78
N ALA A 120 -6.80 14.71 -4.42
CA ALA A 120 -7.70 15.27 -3.42
C ALA A 120 -7.05 15.28 -2.03
N ILE A 121 -6.31 14.22 -1.65
CA ILE A 121 -5.53 14.20 -0.40
C ILE A 121 -4.44 15.28 -0.41
N ARG A 122 -3.77 15.50 -1.56
CA ARG A 122 -2.84 16.64 -1.74
C ARG A 122 -3.51 17.96 -1.39
N ASP A 123 -4.69 18.19 -1.94
CA ASP A 123 -5.41 19.46 -1.79
C ASP A 123 -5.94 19.62 -0.35
N LEU A 124 -6.38 18.54 0.31
CA LEU A 124 -6.69 18.57 1.75
C LEU A 124 -5.45 18.95 2.59
N GLY A 125 -4.26 18.49 2.20
CA GLY A 125 -3.01 18.92 2.81
C GLY A 125 -2.71 20.41 2.60
N ARG A 126 -2.96 20.94 1.40
CA ARG A 126 -2.81 22.39 1.09
C ARG A 126 -3.78 23.28 1.87
N LEU A 127 -4.96 22.76 2.20
CA LEU A 127 -5.92 23.40 3.09
C LEU A 127 -5.56 23.27 4.59
N GLY A 128 -4.45 22.60 4.93
CA GLY A 128 -4.01 22.39 6.32
C GLY A 128 -4.82 21.34 7.09
N LEU A 129 -5.70 20.58 6.41
CA LEU A 129 -6.59 19.61 7.05
C LEU A 129 -5.93 18.25 7.24
N VAL A 130 -4.99 17.88 6.37
CA VAL A 130 -4.23 16.63 6.42
C VAL A 130 -2.75 16.92 6.66
N SER A 131 -2.17 16.26 7.67
CA SER A 131 -0.77 16.46 8.07
C SER A 131 0.16 15.30 7.72
N GLY A 132 -0.40 14.13 7.43
CA GLY A 132 0.39 12.93 7.13
C GLY A 132 -0.46 11.80 6.56
N VAL A 133 0.22 10.86 5.93
CA VAL A 133 -0.39 9.66 5.34
C VAL A 133 0.35 8.42 5.83
N VAL A 134 -0.40 7.43 6.31
CA VAL A 134 0.06 6.05 6.42
C VAL A 134 -0.62 5.25 5.33
N THR A 135 0.13 4.54 4.49
CA THR A 135 -0.45 3.73 3.42
C THR A 135 -0.05 2.27 3.53
N GLN A 136 -1.01 1.38 3.28
CA GLN A 136 -0.75 -0.05 3.04
C GLN A 136 -0.29 -0.31 1.61
N ASN A 137 -0.42 0.65 0.71
CA ASN A 137 -0.10 0.46 -0.70
C ASN A 137 1.41 0.50 -0.91
N VAL A 138 1.85 -0.27 -1.89
CA VAL A 138 3.27 -0.45 -2.25
C VAL A 138 3.60 0.20 -3.60
N ASP A 139 2.67 1.00 -4.14
CA ASP A 139 2.72 1.68 -5.44
C ASP A 139 3.44 3.05 -5.41
N SER A 140 3.67 3.59 -4.22
CA SER A 140 4.32 4.88 -3.98
C SER A 140 3.59 6.08 -4.60
N PHE A 141 2.28 5.98 -4.83
CA PHE A 141 1.51 7.05 -5.46
C PHE A 141 1.37 8.29 -4.58
N HIS A 142 1.29 8.13 -3.26
CA HIS A 142 1.25 9.26 -2.32
C HIS A 142 2.49 10.16 -2.46
N ALA A 143 3.69 9.58 -2.48
CA ALA A 143 4.93 10.33 -2.66
C ALA A 143 5.00 11.04 -4.03
N ARG A 144 4.35 10.49 -5.07
CA ARG A 144 4.27 11.11 -6.40
C ARG A 144 3.21 12.23 -6.46
N ALA A 145 2.06 12.03 -5.84
CA ALA A 145 0.94 12.97 -5.88
C ALA A 145 1.15 14.19 -4.98
N HIS A 146 1.79 13.99 -3.83
CA HIS A 146 1.97 15.02 -2.80
C HIS A 146 3.26 14.79 -2.00
N PRO A 147 4.45 14.96 -2.62
CA PRO A 147 5.74 14.73 -1.96
C PRO A 147 5.98 15.61 -0.72
N GLN A 148 5.19 16.66 -0.53
CA GLN A 148 5.26 17.56 0.62
C GLN A 148 4.55 17.02 1.87
N ILE A 149 3.65 16.04 1.73
CA ILE A 149 2.95 15.43 2.86
C ILE A 149 3.76 14.22 3.34
N PRO A 150 4.22 14.18 4.60
CA PRO A 150 4.88 13.03 5.19
C PRO A 150 4.07 11.74 4.95
N THR A 151 4.70 10.77 4.28
CA THR A 151 4.05 9.51 3.90
C THR A 151 4.85 8.33 4.44
N LEU A 152 4.20 7.48 5.23
CA LEU A 152 4.74 6.21 5.70
C LEU A 152 4.13 5.05 4.91
N GLU A 153 4.99 4.31 4.20
CA GLU A 153 4.62 3.11 3.45
C GLU A 153 4.70 1.88 4.37
N LEU A 154 3.60 1.57 5.06
CA LEU A 154 3.51 0.58 6.13
C LEU A 154 3.94 -0.83 5.68
N HIS A 155 3.65 -1.16 4.42
CA HIS A 155 3.97 -2.46 3.82
C HIS A 155 5.14 -2.40 2.84
N GLY A 156 5.95 -1.33 2.92
CA GLY A 156 7.09 -1.12 2.03
C GLY A 156 6.67 -0.68 0.63
N TYR A 157 7.50 -0.94 -0.37
CA TYR A 157 7.31 -0.40 -1.71
C TYR A 157 7.93 -1.27 -2.81
N LEU A 158 7.35 -1.21 -4.01
CA LEU A 158 7.81 -1.97 -5.17
C LEU A 158 8.85 -1.22 -6.01
N ARG A 159 9.19 0.03 -5.68
CA ARG A 159 10.23 0.79 -6.39
C ARG A 159 11.66 0.29 -6.12
N SER A 160 11.84 -0.61 -5.13
CA SER A 160 13.14 -1.19 -4.79
C SER A 160 13.06 -2.70 -4.57
N THR A 161 14.21 -3.34 -4.67
CA THR A 161 14.50 -4.66 -4.10
C THR A 161 15.43 -4.49 -2.92
N VAL A 162 15.41 -5.43 -1.98
CA VAL A 162 16.27 -5.44 -0.79
C VAL A 162 16.94 -6.79 -0.64
N CYS A 163 18.22 -6.79 -0.29
CA CYS A 163 18.96 -8.01 0.01
C CYS A 163 18.59 -8.56 1.38
N THR A 164 18.24 -9.84 1.46
CA THR A 164 17.87 -10.49 2.72
C THR A 164 19.08 -10.85 3.59
N SER A 165 20.30 -10.58 3.10
CA SER A 165 21.55 -10.85 3.83
C SER A 165 22.23 -9.57 4.32
N CYS A 166 22.37 -8.55 3.46
CA CYS A 166 23.06 -7.30 3.80
C CYS A 166 22.13 -6.08 3.88
N TRP A 167 20.82 -6.24 3.66
CA TRP A 167 19.80 -5.18 3.74
C TRP A 167 20.01 -3.97 2.83
N ASN A 168 20.95 -4.04 1.89
CA ASN A 168 21.11 -3.01 0.88
C ASN A 168 19.91 -3.04 -0.07
N GLU A 169 19.40 -1.84 -0.38
CA GLU A 169 18.35 -1.66 -1.37
C GLU A 169 18.93 -1.36 -2.76
N PHE A 170 18.25 -1.84 -3.79
CA PHE A 170 18.58 -1.61 -5.19
C PHE A 170 17.34 -1.17 -5.96
N PRO A 171 17.44 -0.18 -6.86
CA PRO A 171 16.31 0.26 -7.67
C PRO A 171 15.69 -0.90 -8.44
N ARG A 172 14.35 -1.01 -8.37
CA ARG A 172 13.61 -2.08 -9.05
C ARG A 172 13.75 -1.99 -10.57
N GLU A 173 13.88 -0.78 -11.13
CA GLU A 173 14.07 -0.56 -12.57
C GLU A 173 15.37 -1.22 -13.08
N GLY A 174 16.49 -1.02 -12.39
CA GLY A 174 17.76 -1.69 -12.73
C GLY A 174 17.66 -3.20 -12.59
N PHE A 175 17.02 -3.69 -11.53
CA PHE A 175 16.77 -5.13 -11.34
C PHE A 175 15.84 -5.72 -12.41
N GLN A 176 14.86 -4.95 -12.90
CA GLN A 176 13.98 -5.36 -14.01
C GLN A 176 14.77 -5.55 -15.30
N GLY A 177 15.74 -4.67 -15.58
CA GLY A 177 16.68 -4.83 -16.70
C GLY A 177 17.49 -6.12 -16.61
N GLU A 178 18.01 -6.44 -15.42
CA GLU A 178 18.74 -7.70 -15.19
C GLU A 178 17.84 -8.93 -15.32
N LEU A 179 16.58 -8.87 -14.86
CA LEU A 179 15.61 -9.93 -15.12
C LEU A 179 15.37 -10.13 -16.62
N ALA A 180 15.22 -9.05 -17.40
CA ALA A 180 15.03 -9.14 -18.84
C ALA A 180 16.26 -9.75 -19.55
N ARG A 181 17.46 -9.34 -19.15
CA ARG A 181 18.74 -9.86 -19.69
C ARG A 181 18.91 -11.36 -19.40
N LEU A 182 18.61 -11.79 -18.17
CA LEU A 182 18.72 -13.20 -17.76
C LEU A 182 17.61 -14.10 -18.34
N ASN A 183 16.49 -13.51 -18.81
CA ASN A 183 15.31 -14.23 -19.28
C ASN A 183 14.80 -13.69 -20.63
N PRO A 184 15.57 -13.82 -21.72
CA PRO A 184 15.20 -13.26 -23.02
C PRO A 184 13.85 -13.75 -23.54
N VAL A 185 13.49 -15.02 -23.32
CA VAL A 185 12.18 -15.59 -23.72
C VAL A 185 11.03 -14.90 -22.98
N TRP A 186 11.15 -14.72 -21.67
CA TRP A 186 10.15 -14.01 -20.87
C TRP A 186 10.07 -12.54 -21.26
N ASN A 187 11.20 -11.92 -21.60
CA ASN A 187 11.23 -10.54 -22.08
C ASN A 187 10.51 -10.40 -23.42
N THR A 188 10.75 -11.29 -24.40
CA THR A 188 10.01 -11.30 -25.67
C THR A 188 8.50 -11.43 -25.43
N PHE A 189 8.08 -12.38 -24.59
CA PHE A 189 6.67 -12.54 -24.21
C PHE A 189 6.08 -11.25 -23.59
N LEU A 190 6.83 -10.58 -22.70
CA LEU A 190 6.41 -9.31 -22.13
C LEU A 190 6.24 -8.21 -23.20
N GLN A 191 7.18 -8.10 -24.15
CA GLN A 191 7.08 -7.11 -25.22
C GLN A 191 5.88 -7.38 -26.14
N GLU A 192 5.62 -8.64 -26.49
CA GLU A 192 4.44 -9.04 -27.27
C GLU A 192 3.13 -8.74 -26.52
N ALA A 193 3.08 -8.99 -25.21
CA ALA A 193 1.94 -8.66 -24.36
C ALA A 193 1.71 -7.14 -24.24
N ILE A 194 2.77 -6.33 -24.22
CA ILE A 194 2.68 -4.87 -24.25
C ILE A 194 2.18 -4.40 -25.63
N ALA A 195 2.79 -4.89 -26.71
CA ALA A 195 2.49 -4.47 -28.08
C ALA A 195 1.05 -4.79 -28.51
N SER A 196 0.51 -5.92 -28.03
CA SER A 196 -0.88 -6.32 -28.26
C SER A 196 -1.89 -5.58 -27.35
N GLY A 197 -1.42 -4.75 -26.42
CA GLY A 197 -2.27 -4.13 -25.40
C GLY A 197 -2.84 -5.14 -24.39
N ALA A 198 -2.33 -6.37 -24.34
CA ALA A 198 -2.82 -7.41 -23.43
C ALA A 198 -2.70 -7.01 -21.95
N LEU A 199 -1.76 -6.13 -21.61
CA LEU A 199 -1.61 -5.58 -20.27
C LEU A 199 -2.45 -4.31 -19.99
N GLN A 200 -3.15 -3.76 -20.98
CA GLN A 200 -3.78 -2.43 -20.90
C GLN A 200 -5.32 -2.45 -20.91
N THR A 201 -5.97 -3.52 -21.35
CA THR A 201 -7.44 -3.56 -21.39
C THR A 201 -8.05 -3.51 -19.98
N GLU A 202 -9.09 -2.70 -19.78
CA GLU A 202 -9.90 -2.68 -18.55
C GLU A 202 -11.07 -3.67 -18.60
N ASP A 203 -11.35 -4.24 -19.77
CA ASP A 203 -12.44 -5.19 -19.96
C ASP A 203 -12.15 -6.48 -19.19
N PRO A 204 -12.96 -6.84 -18.18
CA PRO A 204 -12.75 -8.04 -17.37
C PRO A 204 -12.81 -9.33 -18.19
N ASP A 205 -13.64 -9.38 -19.23
CA ASP A 205 -13.80 -10.54 -20.11
C ASP A 205 -12.62 -10.65 -21.07
N GLU A 206 -12.10 -9.53 -21.59
CA GLU A 206 -10.85 -9.55 -22.36
C GLU A 206 -9.65 -9.95 -21.49
N ARG A 207 -9.54 -9.42 -20.25
CA ARG A 207 -8.50 -9.85 -19.29
C ARG A 207 -8.61 -11.34 -19.00
N ARG A 208 -9.84 -11.84 -18.82
CA ARG A 208 -10.13 -13.26 -18.54
C ARG A 208 -9.80 -14.14 -19.73
N ALA A 209 -10.12 -13.70 -20.95
CA ALA A 209 -9.76 -14.37 -22.19
C ALA A 209 -8.24 -14.37 -22.45
N ARG A 210 -7.52 -13.34 -21.97
CA ARG A 210 -6.08 -13.16 -22.19
C ARG A 210 -5.19 -13.71 -21.07
N GLY A 211 -5.76 -14.18 -19.96
CA GLY A 211 -5.08 -15.01 -18.95
C GLY A 211 -4.08 -14.31 -18.01
N ILE A 212 -3.79 -13.01 -18.17
CA ILE A 212 -2.86 -12.26 -17.32
C ILE A 212 -3.66 -11.35 -16.37
N ARG A 213 -3.62 -11.65 -15.07
CA ARG A 213 -4.19 -10.80 -14.01
C ARG A 213 -3.11 -10.30 -13.09
N VAL A 214 -3.03 -8.98 -12.92
CA VAL A 214 -2.12 -8.31 -11.98
C VAL A 214 -2.77 -8.25 -10.60
N ASN A 215 -2.02 -8.61 -9.57
CA ASN A 215 -2.42 -8.54 -8.16
C ASN A 215 -2.00 -7.20 -7.53
N PRO A 216 -2.56 -6.84 -6.37
CA PRO A 216 -2.28 -5.55 -5.73
C PRO A 216 -0.81 -5.36 -5.28
N ASP A 217 -0.06 -6.45 -5.16
CA ASP A 217 1.39 -6.46 -4.88
C ASP A 217 2.25 -6.43 -6.16
N GLY A 218 1.63 -6.16 -7.32
CA GLY A 218 2.30 -5.95 -8.60
C GLY A 218 2.80 -7.22 -9.29
N ASP A 219 2.43 -8.41 -8.81
CA ASP A 219 2.72 -9.67 -9.50
C ASP A 219 1.55 -10.13 -10.39
N VAL A 220 1.77 -11.06 -11.31
CA VAL A 220 0.68 -11.68 -12.09
C VAL A 220 0.44 -13.13 -11.70
N GLU A 221 -0.68 -13.72 -12.10
CA GLU A 221 -0.90 -15.16 -11.98
C GLU A 221 -0.80 -15.85 -13.35
N LEU A 222 0.02 -16.91 -13.44
CA LEU A 222 0.18 -17.73 -14.66
C LEU A 222 0.31 -19.23 -14.31
N PRO A 223 -0.81 -19.95 -14.12
CA PRO A 223 -0.80 -21.32 -13.58
C PRO A 223 0.07 -22.33 -14.35
N GLU A 224 0.21 -22.18 -15.66
CA GLU A 224 0.91 -23.12 -16.54
C GLU A 224 2.28 -22.62 -17.02
N ALA A 225 2.79 -21.51 -16.45
CA ALA A 225 4.04 -20.95 -16.94
C ALA A 225 5.27 -21.75 -16.47
N PRO A 226 6.33 -21.85 -17.29
CA PRO A 226 7.54 -22.61 -16.99
C PRO A 226 8.45 -21.87 -15.99
N TYR A 227 7.96 -21.62 -14.78
CA TYR A 227 8.68 -20.85 -13.75
C TYR A 227 10.05 -21.44 -13.39
N THR A 228 10.24 -22.74 -13.54
CA THR A 228 11.47 -23.46 -13.20
C THR A 228 12.70 -22.97 -13.99
N THR A 229 12.49 -22.35 -15.17
CA THR A 229 13.56 -21.80 -16.01
C THR A 229 13.86 -20.33 -15.73
N PHE A 230 13.05 -19.65 -14.90
CA PHE A 230 13.24 -18.23 -14.61
C PHE A 230 14.47 -18.00 -13.74
N ARG A 231 15.31 -17.04 -14.14
CA ARG A 231 16.58 -16.69 -13.49
C ARG A 231 16.49 -15.29 -12.87
N TYR A 232 17.16 -15.07 -11.75
CA TYR A 232 17.18 -13.76 -11.08
C TYR A 232 18.58 -13.47 -10.55
N PRO A 233 19.04 -12.21 -10.53
CA PRO A 233 20.42 -11.89 -10.14
C PRO A 233 20.62 -12.02 -8.63
N ALA A 234 21.86 -12.28 -8.23
CA ALA A 234 22.28 -12.17 -6.83
C ALA A 234 22.47 -10.71 -6.40
N CYS A 235 22.51 -10.45 -5.09
CA CYS A 235 22.90 -9.14 -4.56
C CYS A 235 24.36 -8.81 -4.96
N PRO A 236 24.61 -7.73 -5.72
CA PRO A 236 25.96 -7.41 -6.19
C PRO A 236 26.91 -7.07 -5.04
N LYS A 237 26.40 -6.48 -3.95
CA LYS A 237 27.19 -6.20 -2.74
C LYS A 237 27.63 -7.49 -2.03
N CYS A 238 26.72 -8.45 -1.86
CA CYS A 238 27.06 -9.73 -1.22
C CYS A 238 27.94 -10.60 -2.11
N LEU A 239 27.80 -10.52 -3.43
CA LEU A 239 28.67 -11.23 -4.37
C LEU A 239 30.12 -10.74 -4.25
N ASN A 240 30.32 -9.41 -4.20
CA ASN A 240 31.65 -8.82 -4.02
C ASN A 240 32.20 -8.99 -2.60
N SER A 241 31.34 -8.90 -1.59
CA SER A 241 31.73 -8.95 -0.18
C SER A 241 30.71 -9.79 0.61
N PRO A 242 30.86 -11.13 0.58
CA PRO A 242 29.93 -12.01 1.26
C PRO A 242 29.89 -11.74 2.77
N PRO A 243 28.68 -11.64 3.37
CA PRO A 243 28.54 -11.36 4.79
C PRO A 243 28.96 -12.56 5.64
N TYR A 244 29.23 -12.32 6.93
CA TYR A 244 29.40 -13.40 7.90
C TYR A 244 28.04 -13.88 8.41
N ARG A 245 27.91 -15.17 8.63
CA ARG A 245 26.76 -15.80 9.29
C ARG A 245 26.89 -15.67 10.80
N THR A 246 25.83 -16.01 11.51
CA THR A 246 25.77 -15.96 12.98
C THR A 246 26.79 -16.87 13.67
N ASP A 247 27.25 -17.92 12.99
CA ASP A 247 28.30 -18.84 13.46
C ASP A 247 29.73 -18.33 13.19
N GLY A 248 29.88 -17.13 12.62
CA GLY A 248 31.18 -16.55 12.26
C GLY A 248 31.75 -17.06 10.94
N THR A 249 31.09 -17.98 10.24
CA THR A 249 31.53 -18.44 8.91
C THR A 249 31.14 -17.44 7.83
N LYS A 250 31.98 -17.33 6.79
CA LYS A 250 31.66 -16.48 5.65
C LYS A 250 30.56 -17.12 4.80
N ALA A 251 29.53 -16.35 4.47
CA ALA A 251 28.47 -16.82 3.59
C ALA A 251 28.97 -17.02 2.16
N THR A 252 28.27 -17.84 1.39
CA THR A 252 28.59 -18.10 -0.02
C THR A 252 27.52 -17.47 -0.90
N VAL A 253 27.95 -16.73 -1.92
CA VAL A 253 27.09 -16.16 -2.95
C VAL A 253 27.63 -16.65 -4.27
N GLU A 254 26.94 -17.61 -4.85
CA GLU A 254 27.33 -18.25 -6.10
C GLU A 254 26.40 -17.76 -7.20
N VAL A 255 26.97 -17.51 -8.37
CA VAL A 255 26.22 -17.15 -9.58
C VAL A 255 26.66 -18.05 -10.73
N ASP A 256 25.77 -18.24 -11.69
CA ASP A 256 26.16 -18.84 -12.97
C ASP A 256 26.89 -17.83 -13.88
N ASN A 257 27.27 -18.27 -15.09
CA ASN A 257 28.07 -17.49 -16.02
C ASN A 257 27.43 -16.15 -16.44
N ASP A 258 26.10 -16.00 -16.32
CA ASP A 258 25.42 -14.75 -16.66
C ASP A 258 25.10 -13.89 -15.43
N GLY A 259 25.47 -14.32 -14.22
CA GLY A 259 25.23 -13.59 -12.97
C GLY A 259 23.92 -13.94 -12.25
N ALA A 260 23.19 -14.97 -12.67
CA ALA A 260 21.99 -15.40 -11.95
C ALA A 260 22.36 -16.15 -10.66
N TRP A 261 21.63 -15.92 -9.58
CA TRP A 261 21.85 -16.55 -8.29
C TRP A 261 21.72 -18.07 -8.37
N SER A 262 22.69 -18.80 -7.82
CA SER A 262 22.76 -20.27 -7.80
C SER A 262 22.30 -20.88 -6.46
N PRO A 263 21.58 -22.02 -6.47
CA PRO A 263 21.18 -22.74 -5.26
C PRO A 263 22.32 -23.33 -4.42
N SER A 264 23.57 -23.30 -4.91
CA SER A 264 24.76 -23.63 -4.11
C SER A 264 25.16 -22.52 -3.12
N GLY A 265 24.68 -21.29 -3.33
CA GLY A 265 24.85 -20.17 -2.41
C GLY A 265 23.81 -20.16 -1.29
N ASN A 266 24.09 -19.43 -0.21
CA ASN A 266 23.14 -19.24 0.90
C ASN A 266 23.05 -17.81 1.44
N ALA A 267 23.60 -16.84 0.69
CA ALA A 267 23.38 -15.42 0.92
C ALA A 267 23.13 -14.70 -0.42
N GLY A 268 22.91 -13.39 -0.34
CA GLY A 268 22.76 -12.54 -1.52
C GLY A 268 21.43 -12.72 -2.25
N ILE A 269 20.39 -13.19 -1.57
CA ILE A 269 19.03 -13.28 -2.12
C ILE A 269 18.41 -11.88 -2.08
N LEU A 270 17.90 -11.42 -3.22
CA LEU A 270 17.10 -10.21 -3.32
C LEU A 270 15.61 -10.55 -3.22
N LYS A 271 14.85 -9.74 -2.49
CA LYS A 271 13.39 -9.76 -2.41
C LYS A 271 12.83 -8.37 -2.78
N PRO A 272 11.55 -8.21 -3.15
CA PRO A 272 10.95 -6.87 -3.26
C PRO A 272 11.04 -6.13 -1.90
N ALA A 273 11.19 -4.81 -1.91
CA ALA A 273 11.21 -4.01 -0.68
C ALA A 273 9.81 -3.84 -0.04
N VAL A 274 8.92 -4.82 -0.23
CA VAL A 274 7.61 -4.93 0.45
C VAL A 274 7.70 -5.86 1.65
N VAL A 275 6.78 -5.70 2.59
CA VAL A 275 6.54 -6.65 3.68
C VAL A 275 5.69 -7.78 3.13
N MET A 276 6.28 -8.96 2.95
CA MET A 276 5.56 -10.12 2.42
C MET A 276 4.61 -10.72 3.45
N PHE A 277 3.65 -11.53 3.01
CA PHE A 277 2.78 -12.27 3.94
C PHE A 277 3.61 -13.14 4.90
N GLY A 278 3.40 -12.96 6.21
CA GLY A 278 4.17 -13.64 7.26
C GLY A 278 5.53 -13.00 7.58
N GLU A 279 5.91 -11.91 6.91
CA GLU A 279 7.03 -11.06 7.31
C GLU A 279 6.56 -10.07 8.40
N SER A 280 7.39 -9.84 9.40
CA SER A 280 7.13 -8.78 10.39
C SER A 280 7.44 -7.42 9.77
N ILE A 281 6.57 -6.44 10.05
CA ILE A 281 6.89 -5.04 9.74
C ILE A 281 8.12 -4.64 10.55
N PRO A 282 9.16 -4.03 9.94
CA PRO A 282 10.33 -3.56 10.66
C PRO A 282 9.95 -2.65 11.83
N ASP A 283 10.58 -2.82 12.98
CA ASP A 283 10.24 -2.09 14.20
C ASP A 283 10.29 -0.56 14.04
N ARG A 284 11.22 -0.05 13.21
CA ARG A 284 11.30 1.38 12.87
C ARG A 284 10.02 1.89 12.18
N VAL A 285 9.49 1.11 11.24
CA VAL A 285 8.27 1.44 10.49
C VAL A 285 7.06 1.29 11.39
N ARG A 286 7.04 0.25 12.22
CA ARG A 286 5.99 0.00 13.21
C ARG A 286 5.84 1.18 14.18
N ARG A 287 6.96 1.65 14.75
CA ARG A 287 7.00 2.81 15.66
C ARG A 287 6.61 4.10 14.94
N ALA A 288 7.21 4.39 13.78
CA ALA A 288 6.86 5.60 13.03
C ALA A 288 5.37 5.63 12.61
N ALA A 289 4.74 4.47 12.36
CA ALA A 289 3.31 4.38 12.12
C ALA A 289 2.48 4.65 13.39
N GLU A 290 2.94 4.20 14.56
CA GLU A 290 2.32 4.52 15.85
C GLU A 290 2.46 6.01 16.15
N ASP A 291 3.65 6.58 15.96
CA ASP A 291 3.95 8.00 16.16
C ASP A 291 3.10 8.88 15.22
N ALA A 292 2.88 8.45 13.97
CA ALA A 292 2.01 9.16 13.03
C ALA A 292 0.54 9.20 13.49
N ILE A 293 0.06 8.14 14.16
CA ILE A 293 -1.28 8.14 14.78
C ILE A 293 -1.28 9.01 16.04
N ASP A 294 -0.22 8.94 16.85
CA ASP A 294 -0.10 9.68 18.11
C ASP A 294 -0.01 11.19 17.89
N GLY A 295 0.66 11.60 16.81
CA GLY A 295 0.84 12.99 16.40
C GLY A 295 -0.38 13.65 15.74
N ALA A 296 -1.51 12.95 15.63
CA ALA A 296 -2.76 13.48 15.08
C ALA A 296 -3.90 13.39 16.10
N GLY A 297 -4.95 14.20 15.90
CA GLY A 297 -6.17 14.14 16.70
C GLY A 297 -7.39 13.59 15.97
N ARG A 298 -7.32 13.45 14.64
CA ARG A 298 -8.35 12.75 13.85
C ARG A 298 -7.71 11.73 12.92
N LEU A 299 -8.42 10.63 12.66
CA LEU A 299 -8.00 9.60 11.70
C LEU A 299 -9.03 9.47 10.57
N LEU A 300 -8.59 9.65 9.33
CA LEU A 300 -9.39 9.41 8.13
C LEU A 300 -8.90 8.15 7.41
N VAL A 301 -9.70 7.09 7.41
CA VAL A 301 -9.41 5.82 6.74
C VAL A 301 -10.06 5.81 5.36
N LEU A 302 -9.28 5.58 4.31
CA LEU A 302 -9.74 5.63 2.92
C LEU A 302 -9.46 4.31 2.20
N ALA A 303 -10.53 3.74 1.61
CA ALA A 303 -10.50 2.66 0.62
C ALA A 303 -9.68 1.43 1.08
N THR A 304 -9.92 0.99 2.30
CA THR A 304 -9.35 -0.23 2.86
C THR A 304 -10.34 -0.95 3.77
N SER A 305 -10.39 -2.28 3.64
CA SER A 305 -11.17 -3.14 4.54
C SER A 305 -10.47 -3.43 5.87
N LEU A 306 -9.25 -2.89 6.09
CA LEU A 306 -8.43 -3.13 7.29
C LEU A 306 -8.25 -4.62 7.64
N ALA A 307 -8.29 -5.50 6.63
CA ALA A 307 -8.14 -6.93 6.86
C ALA A 307 -6.77 -7.28 7.47
N THR A 308 -5.72 -6.51 7.14
CA THR A 308 -4.38 -6.68 7.71
C THR A 308 -4.34 -6.15 9.15
N TYR A 309 -3.86 -6.98 10.07
CA TYR A 309 -3.79 -6.59 11.49
C TYR A 309 -2.89 -5.38 11.73
N SER A 310 -1.82 -5.25 10.92
CA SER A 310 -0.89 -4.13 10.96
C SER A 310 -1.53 -2.76 10.79
N ALA A 311 -2.56 -2.65 9.93
CA ALA A 311 -3.29 -1.41 9.70
C ALA A 311 -4.48 -1.29 10.65
N TRP A 312 -5.21 -2.39 10.88
CA TRP A 312 -6.34 -2.41 11.83
C TRP A 312 -5.94 -1.93 13.23
N ARG A 313 -4.78 -2.37 13.73
CA ARG A 313 -4.28 -1.96 15.07
C ARG A 313 -4.00 -0.45 15.18
N LEU A 314 -3.72 0.24 14.07
CA LEU A 314 -3.51 1.69 14.07
C LEU A 314 -4.85 2.41 14.27
N VAL A 315 -5.92 1.90 13.67
CA VAL A 315 -7.28 2.41 13.89
C VAL A 315 -7.74 2.12 15.31
N LYS A 316 -7.44 0.91 15.83
CA LYS A 316 -7.68 0.58 17.23
C LYS A 316 -6.91 1.51 18.19
N ARG A 317 -5.64 1.82 17.89
CA ARG A 317 -4.84 2.78 18.64
C ARG A 317 -5.48 4.17 18.64
N ALA A 318 -5.95 4.65 17.49
CA ALA A 318 -6.67 5.92 17.40
C ALA A 318 -7.95 5.93 18.26
N LYS A 319 -8.73 4.85 18.21
CA LYS A 319 -9.93 4.67 19.02
C LYS A 319 -9.61 4.70 20.53
N ASP A 320 -8.56 4.02 20.95
CA ASP A 320 -8.14 3.97 22.37
C ASP A 320 -7.65 5.33 22.90
N ARG A 321 -7.26 6.24 22.00
CA ARG A 321 -6.92 7.63 22.31
C ARG A 321 -8.11 8.58 22.25
N GLY A 322 -9.32 8.08 21.99
CA GLY A 322 -10.51 8.92 21.84
C GLY A 322 -10.51 9.79 20.59
N MET A 323 -9.70 9.48 19.57
CA MET A 323 -9.69 10.23 18.31
C MET A 323 -11.01 10.03 17.57
N PRO A 324 -11.63 11.09 17.00
CA PRO A 324 -12.64 10.94 15.98
C PRO A 324 -12.10 10.16 14.78
N ILE A 325 -12.87 9.17 14.32
CA ILE A 325 -12.52 8.31 13.19
C ILE A 325 -13.55 8.48 12.07
N ALA A 326 -13.07 8.78 10.88
CA ALA A 326 -13.86 8.72 9.65
C ALA A 326 -13.37 7.55 8.79
N ILE A 327 -14.30 6.74 8.27
CA ILE A 327 -14.00 5.64 7.35
C ILE A 327 -14.82 5.84 6.07
N VAL A 328 -14.12 5.96 4.94
CA VAL A 328 -14.70 5.95 3.60
C VAL A 328 -14.23 4.67 2.91
N ASN A 329 -15.11 3.69 2.79
CA ASN A 329 -14.78 2.42 2.16
C ASN A 329 -16.01 1.75 1.54
N MET A 330 -15.85 1.23 0.33
CA MET A 330 -16.85 0.36 -0.31
C MET A 330 -16.85 -1.02 0.37
N GLY A 331 -18.01 -1.48 0.82
CA GLY A 331 -18.13 -2.70 1.61
C GLY A 331 -17.64 -2.55 3.05
N GLY A 332 -17.85 -3.62 3.83
CA GLY A 332 -17.49 -3.66 5.24
C GLY A 332 -15.98 -3.61 5.50
N VAL A 333 -15.66 -3.19 6.71
CA VAL A 333 -14.30 -3.08 7.26
C VAL A 333 -14.18 -4.00 8.47
N ARG A 334 -13.01 -4.62 8.63
CA ARG A 334 -12.73 -5.55 9.73
C ARG A 334 -12.99 -4.89 11.09
N GLY A 335 -13.98 -5.41 11.83
CA GLY A 335 -14.24 -5.03 13.22
C GLY A 335 -14.59 -3.55 13.40
N GLU A 336 -15.25 -2.94 12.39
CA GLU A 336 -15.53 -1.51 12.38
C GLU A 336 -16.56 -1.07 13.43
N GLU A 337 -17.39 -1.99 13.91
CA GLU A 337 -18.32 -1.76 15.02
C GLU A 337 -17.61 -1.24 16.28
N ILE A 338 -16.38 -1.70 16.52
CA ILE A 338 -15.56 -1.28 17.68
C ILE A 338 -15.17 0.21 17.56
N PHE A 339 -14.98 0.71 16.34
CA PHE A 339 -14.54 2.10 16.13
C PHE A 339 -15.67 3.10 16.38
N PHE A 340 -16.92 2.67 16.28
CA PHE A 340 -18.11 3.53 16.36
C PHE A 340 -19.01 3.25 17.58
N ALA A 341 -18.60 2.37 18.51
CA ALA A 341 -19.44 1.90 19.61
C ALA A 341 -19.93 3.00 20.58
N ASP A 342 -19.20 4.11 20.71
CA ASP A 342 -19.44 5.16 21.72
C ASP A 342 -19.91 6.48 21.10
N LEU A 343 -20.42 6.46 19.85
CA LEU A 343 -20.91 7.66 19.19
C LEU A 343 -22.31 8.02 19.69
N ASP A 344 -22.58 9.32 19.87
CA ASP A 344 -23.94 9.81 20.09
C ASP A 344 -24.79 9.55 18.85
N GLY A 345 -26.01 9.03 19.04
CA GLY A 345 -26.92 8.68 17.94
C GLY A 345 -27.30 9.86 17.05
N ASP A 346 -27.23 11.08 17.59
CA ASP A 346 -27.61 12.33 16.92
C ASP A 346 -26.39 13.10 16.36
N GLN A 347 -25.17 12.56 16.47
CA GLN A 347 -23.97 13.23 15.96
C GLN A 347 -24.00 13.37 14.43
N ALA A 348 -23.60 14.54 13.92
CA ALA A 348 -23.66 14.86 12.48
C ALA A 348 -22.37 14.57 11.70
N GLY A 349 -21.36 13.98 12.33
CA GLY A 349 -20.05 13.66 11.74
C GLY A 349 -18.86 14.06 12.60
N GLY A 350 -19.06 14.98 13.56
CA GLY A 350 -17.98 15.52 14.40
C GLY A 350 -17.29 14.49 15.30
N GLN A 351 -17.99 13.42 15.69
CA GLN A 351 -17.43 12.36 16.54
C GLN A 351 -16.93 11.17 15.72
N GLY A 352 -17.55 10.91 14.57
CA GLY A 352 -17.14 9.85 13.66
C GLY A 352 -18.00 9.79 12.41
N VAL A 353 -17.43 9.25 11.34
CA VAL A 353 -18.10 9.15 10.05
C VAL A 353 -17.87 7.76 9.46
N ARG A 354 -18.92 7.19 8.87
CA ARG A 354 -18.84 5.99 8.07
C ARG A 354 -19.61 6.14 6.78
N VAL A 355 -18.90 6.12 5.65
CA VAL A 355 -19.46 6.32 4.30
C VAL A 355 -19.09 5.13 3.42
N GLU A 356 -20.10 4.54 2.77
CA GLU A 356 -19.92 3.53 1.72
C GLU A 356 -20.06 4.16 0.34
N MET A 357 -19.00 4.83 -0.12
CA MET A 357 -18.92 5.47 -1.44
C MET A 357 -17.50 5.37 -1.98
N SER A 358 -17.36 5.58 -3.29
CA SER A 358 -16.07 5.60 -3.94
C SER A 358 -15.32 6.91 -3.67
N THR A 359 -14.01 6.80 -3.46
CA THR A 359 -13.16 7.94 -3.09
C THR A 359 -13.00 8.94 -4.25
N GLU A 360 -13.04 8.46 -5.49
CA GLU A 360 -12.90 9.28 -6.70
C GLU A 360 -14.11 10.15 -6.98
N SER A 361 -15.30 9.79 -6.48
CA SER A 361 -16.47 10.67 -6.52
C SER A 361 -16.57 11.55 -5.26
N LEU A 362 -16.33 10.96 -4.08
CA LEU A 362 -16.56 11.65 -2.81
C LEU A 362 -15.52 12.75 -2.51
N LEU A 363 -14.22 12.47 -2.69
CA LEU A 363 -13.19 13.41 -2.26
C LEU A 363 -13.15 14.69 -3.13
N PRO A 364 -13.32 14.65 -4.46
CA PRO A 364 -13.45 15.87 -5.25
C PRO A 364 -14.69 16.70 -4.88
N ALA A 365 -15.82 16.05 -4.59
CA ALA A 365 -17.04 16.74 -4.13
C ALA A 365 -16.82 17.42 -2.77
N LEU A 366 -16.18 16.72 -1.82
CA LEU A 366 -15.81 17.30 -0.53
C LEU A 366 -14.91 18.53 -0.68
N LEU A 367 -13.91 18.47 -1.56
CA LEU A 367 -13.03 19.61 -1.82
C LEU A 367 -13.75 20.80 -2.45
N SER A 368 -14.71 20.55 -3.34
CA SER A 368 -15.54 21.59 -3.93
C SER A 368 -16.29 22.36 -2.84
N GLU A 369 -16.88 21.66 -1.87
CA GLU A 369 -17.64 22.27 -0.78
C GLU A 369 -16.75 22.95 0.28
N LEU A 370 -15.59 22.37 0.61
CA LEU A 370 -14.63 22.99 1.53
C LEU A 370 -14.10 24.33 0.98
N ARG A 371 -13.77 24.39 -0.32
CA ARG A 371 -13.34 25.62 -0.99
C ARG A 371 -14.42 26.70 -1.01
N GLN A 372 -15.67 26.31 -1.23
CA GLN A 372 -16.83 27.21 -1.16
C GLN A 372 -17.08 27.73 0.27
N SER A 373 -16.81 26.90 1.29
CA SER A 373 -16.95 27.24 2.71
C SER A 373 -15.84 28.13 3.26
N GLY A 374 -14.92 28.61 2.42
CA GLY A 374 -13.90 29.59 2.78
C GLY A 374 -12.53 29.01 3.17
N PHE A 375 -12.31 27.69 3.04
CA PHE A 375 -10.97 27.13 3.17
C PHE A 375 -10.10 27.62 2.00
N ARG A 376 -9.13 28.48 2.31
CA ARG A 376 -8.11 28.95 1.35
C ARG A 376 -6.84 28.14 1.54
N ASP A 377 -6.11 27.92 0.44
CA ASP A 377 -4.80 27.28 0.48
C ASP A 377 -3.88 28.05 1.43
N ALA A 378 -3.22 27.35 2.36
CA ALA A 378 -2.28 27.95 3.31
C ALA A 378 -1.15 28.72 2.58
N ALA A 379 -0.80 28.29 1.36
CA ALA A 379 0.19 28.95 0.50
C ALA A 379 -0.26 30.31 -0.07
N THR A 380 -1.55 30.66 0.03
CA THR A 380 -2.09 31.95 -0.44
C THR A 380 -2.33 32.95 0.69
N GLN A 381 -2.01 32.60 1.94
CA GLN A 381 -2.05 33.55 3.05
C GLN A 381 -0.79 34.42 3.06
N PRO A 382 -0.91 35.76 3.07
CA PRO A 382 0.24 36.66 3.12
C PRO A 382 1.02 36.59 4.45
N ASP A 383 0.43 36.04 5.52
CA ASP A 383 1.03 35.93 6.84
C ASP A 383 1.49 34.49 7.19
N ALA A 384 1.85 33.68 6.19
CA ALA A 384 2.42 32.36 6.43
C ALA A 384 3.77 32.50 7.16
N VAL A 385 3.68 32.56 8.49
CA VAL A 385 4.79 32.36 9.42
C VAL A 385 5.44 31.05 9.02
N SER A 386 6.70 31.16 8.54
CA SER A 386 7.60 30.06 8.26
C SER A 386 7.37 28.94 9.27
N LEU A 387 6.77 27.83 8.83
CA LEU A 387 6.78 26.59 9.59
C LEU A 387 8.25 26.27 9.86
N ASP A 388 8.63 26.40 11.13
CA ASP A 388 10.00 26.20 11.59
C ASP A 388 10.50 24.86 11.03
N GLN A 389 11.59 24.89 10.27
CA GLN A 389 12.16 23.73 9.59
C GLN A 389 12.63 22.60 10.54
N LYS A 390 12.41 22.74 11.85
CA LYS A 390 12.77 21.74 12.87
C LYS A 390 11.96 20.45 12.75
N ASP A 391 10.69 20.50 12.37
CA ASP A 391 9.88 19.27 12.30
C ASP A 391 10.15 18.45 11.03
N ALA A 392 10.63 19.09 9.95
CA ALA A 392 11.08 18.39 8.75
C ALA A 392 12.47 17.74 8.91
N ALA A 393 13.32 18.28 9.80
CA ALA A 393 14.69 17.80 10.01
C ALA A 393 14.73 16.42 10.67
N VAL A 394 13.75 16.07 11.51
CA VAL A 394 13.68 14.75 12.17
C VAL A 394 13.67 13.59 11.16
N PHE A 395 13.13 13.82 9.95
CA PHE A 395 13.07 12.79 8.91
C PHE A 395 14.29 12.74 7.99
N LYS A 396 15.09 13.82 7.91
CA LYS A 396 16.23 13.87 6.98
C LYS A 396 17.52 13.32 7.59
N ASP A 397 17.71 13.48 8.90
CA ASP A 397 18.89 12.95 9.60
C ASP A 397 18.79 11.45 9.93
N MET A 398 17.64 10.81 9.74
CA MET A 398 17.46 9.37 10.00
C MET A 398 17.72 8.46 8.78
N LEU A 399 18.07 9.01 7.61
CA LEU A 399 18.35 8.26 6.38
C LEU A 399 19.82 8.31 5.93
N SER A 400 20.70 8.93 6.71
CA SER A 400 22.16 8.77 6.65
C SER A 400 22.61 7.78 7.72
#